data_AF-A0A956DME5-F1
#
_entry.id   AF-A0A956DME5-F1
#
_cell.length_a   1.000
_cell.length_b   1.000
_cell.length_c   1.000
_cell.angle_alpha   90.00
_cell.angle_beta   90.00
_cell.angle_gamma   90.00
#
_symmetry.space_group_name_H-M   'P 1'
#
loop_
_entity.id
_entity.type
_entity.pdbx_description
1 polymer ?
#
loop_
_entity_poly.entity_id
_entity_poly.type
_entity_poly.pdbx_seq_one_letter_code
_entity_poly.pdbx_strand_id
1 'polypeptide(L)'
;MIRSKAGVTWDENDSDEELTQLCRVALAALHEEERRLNLAFTSSAEHLEYAHINRGLAYWLYETTLVYVVFRAWIPLVHVTWDYDRGAKRGPIDLTVRKNGELVRAFEAKHWMHNGNGPLDRLEQDRQKLSASGAPKQYLMTFWHTADVKKDLVSADVACQRQDWHRSFVGWFPCDHVDDEARNYVLCVIDTSRAGERS
;
A
#
# COMPACT_ATOMS: atom_id res chain seq x y z
N MET A 1 18.91 9.93 -18.70
CA MET A 1 18.24 9.83 -17.39
C MET A 1 18.48 8.41 -16.87
N ILE A 2 19.05 8.22 -15.66
CA ILE A 2 19.33 6.88 -15.11
C ILE A 2 18.03 6.39 -14.46
N ARG A 3 17.39 5.37 -15.05
CA ARG A 3 16.23 4.71 -14.43
C ARG A 3 16.71 3.97 -13.17
N SER A 4 16.03 4.18 -12.05
CA SER A 4 16.23 3.34 -10.86
C SER A 4 15.86 1.90 -11.18
N LYS A 5 16.68 0.95 -10.69
CA LYS A 5 16.30 -0.47 -10.72
C LYS A 5 15.19 -0.70 -9.70
N ALA A 6 14.29 -1.63 -9.99
CA ALA A 6 13.36 -2.15 -8.99
C ALA A 6 14.13 -2.62 -7.75
N GLY A 7 13.53 -2.48 -6.59
CA GLY A 7 14.20 -2.81 -5.33
C GLY A 7 13.22 -3.11 -4.21
N VAL A 8 13.73 -3.78 -3.20
CA VAL A 8 13.01 -4.16 -1.98
C VAL A 8 13.94 -3.94 -0.80
N THR A 9 13.42 -3.32 0.26
CA THR A 9 14.10 -3.19 1.55
C THR A 9 13.14 -3.61 2.65
N TRP A 10 13.66 -4.28 3.67
CA TRP A 10 12.91 -4.69 4.86
C TRP A 10 13.67 -4.24 6.10
N ASP A 11 12.96 -4.15 7.23
CA ASP A 11 13.67 -4.07 8.51
C ASP A 11 14.24 -5.44 8.84
N GLU A 12 15.56 -5.53 9.01
CA GLU A 12 16.26 -6.77 9.37
C GLU A 12 15.83 -7.30 10.75
N ASN A 13 15.19 -6.46 11.57
CA ASN A 13 14.71 -6.81 12.91
C ASN A 13 13.26 -7.34 12.91
N ASP A 14 12.55 -7.34 11.78
CA ASP A 14 11.16 -7.79 11.67
C ASP A 14 11.07 -9.05 10.80
N SER A 15 11.25 -10.21 11.45
CA SER A 15 11.43 -11.52 10.83
C SER A 15 10.12 -12.20 10.37
N ASP A 16 9.06 -11.44 10.07
CA ASP A 16 7.82 -12.02 9.53
C ASP A 16 8.02 -12.40 8.05
N GLU A 17 8.57 -13.60 7.83
CA GLU A 17 8.82 -14.18 6.51
C GLU A 17 7.54 -14.32 5.69
N GLU A 18 6.41 -14.64 6.34
CA GLU A 18 5.11 -14.79 5.69
C GLU A 18 4.63 -13.43 5.18
N LEU A 19 4.67 -12.39 6.02
CA LEU A 19 4.34 -11.02 5.59
C LEU A 19 5.25 -10.57 4.45
N THR A 20 6.55 -10.84 4.55
CA THR A 20 7.51 -10.48 3.50
C THR A 20 7.18 -11.18 2.17
N GLN A 21 6.81 -12.46 2.21
CA GLN A 21 6.38 -13.20 1.02
C GLN A 21 5.11 -12.60 0.42
N LEU A 22 4.10 -12.31 1.25
CA LEU A 22 2.85 -11.67 0.82
C LEU A 22 3.11 -10.32 0.15
N CYS A 23 3.97 -9.49 0.74
CA CYS A 23 4.32 -8.18 0.19
C CYS A 23 5.10 -8.27 -1.12
N ARG A 24 6.00 -9.25 -1.29
CA ARG A 24 6.71 -9.49 -2.55
C ARG A 24 5.76 -9.89 -3.67
N VAL A 25 4.82 -10.79 -3.37
CA VAL A 25 3.80 -11.24 -4.33
C VAL A 25 2.84 -10.10 -4.70
N ALA A 26 2.44 -9.29 -3.72
CA ALA A 26 1.66 -8.07 -3.94
C ALA A 26 2.39 -7.09 -4.86
N LEU A 27 3.66 -6.78 -4.58
CA LEU A 27 4.47 -5.87 -5.39
C LEU A 27 4.60 -6.34 -6.84
N ALA A 28 4.85 -7.63 -7.05
CA ALA A 28 4.93 -8.21 -8.39
C ALA A 28 3.59 -8.13 -9.14
N ALA A 29 2.47 -8.40 -8.47
CA ALA A 29 1.14 -8.29 -9.06
C ALA A 29 0.78 -6.85 -9.42
N LEU A 30 1.13 -5.88 -8.57
CA LEU A 30 0.95 -4.46 -8.83
C LEU A 30 1.77 -3.98 -10.03
N HIS A 31 3.01 -4.45 -10.16
CA HIS A 31 3.86 -4.13 -11.31
C HIS A 31 3.27 -4.66 -12.62
N GLU A 32 2.77 -5.89 -12.63
CA GLU A 32 2.13 -6.47 -13.81
C GLU A 32 0.82 -5.74 -14.17
N GLU A 33 0.03 -5.35 -13.17
CA GLU A 33 -1.19 -4.56 -13.39
C GLU A 33 -0.86 -3.17 -13.98
N GLU A 34 0.15 -2.48 -13.45
CA GLU A 34 0.61 -1.20 -13.99
C GLU A 34 1.02 -1.34 -15.45
N ARG A 35 1.78 -2.39 -15.79
CA ARG A 35 2.18 -2.69 -17.17
C ARG A 35 0.96 -2.93 -18.08
N ARG A 36 -0.04 -3.66 -17.58
CA ARG A 36 -1.29 -3.94 -18.30
C ARG A 36 -2.11 -2.67 -18.55
N LEU A 37 -2.24 -1.82 -17.53
CA LEU A 37 -2.95 -0.55 -17.62
C LEU A 37 -2.25 0.39 -18.60
N ASN A 38 -0.94 0.53 -18.50
CA ASN A 38 -0.15 1.36 -19.40
C ASN A 38 -0.31 0.91 -20.87
N LEU A 39 -0.23 -0.39 -21.14
CA LEU A 39 -0.49 -0.92 -22.49
C LEU A 39 -1.91 -0.57 -22.98
N ALA A 40 -2.92 -0.69 -22.11
CA ALA A 40 -4.29 -0.35 -22.47
C ALA A 40 -4.44 1.15 -22.82
N PHE A 41 -3.85 2.04 -22.02
CA PHE A 41 -3.89 3.48 -22.27
C PHE A 41 -3.13 3.87 -23.54
N THR A 42 -1.91 3.37 -23.73
CA THR A 42 -1.09 3.66 -24.91
C THR A 42 -1.68 3.10 -26.20
N SER A 43 -2.46 2.02 -26.12
CA SER A 43 -3.18 1.44 -27.27
C SER A 43 -4.54 2.08 -27.58
N SER A 44 -5.01 3.01 -26.74
CA SER A 44 -6.32 3.65 -26.93
C SER A 44 -6.30 4.68 -28.08
N ALA A 45 -7.43 4.82 -28.79
CA ALA A 45 -7.54 5.58 -30.04
C ALA A 45 -7.39 7.10 -29.86
N GLU A 46 -7.65 7.59 -28.66
CA GLU A 46 -7.27 8.94 -28.22
C GLU A 46 -6.17 8.74 -27.17
N HIS A 47 -5.05 9.47 -27.27
CA HIS A 47 -4.06 9.48 -26.21
C HIS A 47 -4.68 10.11 -24.95
N LEU A 48 -5.37 9.30 -24.16
CA LEU A 48 -5.93 9.70 -22.88
C LEU A 48 -4.78 9.80 -21.88
N GLU A 49 -4.34 11.03 -21.61
CA GLU A 49 -3.35 11.30 -20.57
C GLU A 49 -3.93 10.91 -19.20
N TYR A 50 -3.15 10.10 -18.47
CA TYR A 50 -3.48 9.65 -17.11
C TYR A 50 -3.62 10.81 -16.11
N ALA A 51 -3.03 11.97 -16.40
CA ALA A 51 -2.63 12.92 -15.38
C ALA A 51 -3.75 13.82 -14.80
N HIS A 52 -4.87 14.06 -15.51
CA HIS A 52 -5.73 15.20 -15.15
C HIS A 52 -7.26 15.02 -15.14
N ILE A 53 -7.88 14.10 -15.90
CA ILE A 53 -9.31 14.26 -16.22
C ILE A 53 -10.31 13.51 -15.31
N ASN A 54 -9.91 12.47 -14.55
CA ASN A 54 -10.87 11.65 -13.78
C ASN A 54 -10.58 11.53 -12.26
N ARG A 55 -9.97 12.54 -11.64
CA ARG A 55 -9.36 12.47 -10.30
C ARG A 55 -10.28 12.09 -9.12
N GLY A 56 -11.61 12.17 -9.23
CA GLY A 56 -12.52 11.80 -8.14
C GLY A 56 -12.96 10.33 -8.19
N LEU A 57 -13.62 9.96 -9.30
CA LEU A 57 -14.14 8.61 -9.50
C LEU A 57 -13.02 7.61 -9.83
N ALA A 58 -12.05 8.00 -10.67
CA ALA A 58 -10.92 7.14 -10.98
C ALA A 58 -10.02 6.92 -9.77
N TYR A 59 -9.94 7.87 -8.83
CA TYR A 59 -9.16 7.69 -7.60
C TYR A 59 -9.74 6.62 -6.68
N TRP A 60 -11.06 6.61 -6.50
CA TRP A 60 -11.73 5.61 -5.66
C TRP A 60 -11.73 4.22 -6.32
N LEU A 61 -11.96 4.17 -7.63
CA LEU A 61 -11.76 2.98 -8.45
C LEU A 61 -10.31 2.49 -8.37
N TYR A 62 -9.35 3.40 -8.39
CA TYR A 62 -7.93 3.10 -8.34
C TYR A 62 -7.52 2.50 -6.99
N GLU A 63 -7.85 3.13 -5.86
CA GLU A 63 -7.56 2.55 -4.52
C GLU A 63 -8.19 1.16 -4.36
N THR A 64 -9.47 1.01 -4.75
CA THR A 64 -10.16 -0.29 -4.74
C THR A 64 -9.47 -1.31 -5.65
N THR A 65 -8.99 -0.89 -6.82
CA THR A 65 -8.29 -1.75 -7.79
C THR A 65 -6.93 -2.20 -7.25
N LEU A 66 -6.17 -1.31 -6.60
CA LEU A 66 -4.91 -1.67 -5.96
C LEU A 66 -5.13 -2.76 -4.90
N VAL A 67 -6.10 -2.56 -4.00
CA VAL A 67 -6.47 -3.55 -2.98
C VAL A 67 -6.91 -4.86 -3.61
N TYR A 68 -7.72 -4.81 -4.67
CA TYR A 68 -8.17 -6.01 -5.38
C TYR A 68 -7.02 -6.80 -6.03
N VAL A 69 -6.01 -6.12 -6.58
CA VAL A 69 -4.82 -6.76 -7.15
C VAL A 69 -4.04 -7.49 -6.06
N VAL A 70 -3.82 -6.84 -4.90
CA VAL A 70 -3.18 -7.45 -3.73
C VAL A 70 -3.98 -8.65 -3.23
N PHE A 71 -5.29 -8.48 -3.01
CA PHE A 71 -6.21 -9.52 -2.56
C PHE A 71 -6.12 -10.77 -3.44
N ARG A 72 -6.28 -10.61 -4.76
CA ARG A 72 -6.20 -11.73 -5.72
C ARG A 72 -4.87 -12.45 -5.66
N ALA A 73 -3.77 -11.71 -5.51
CA ALA A 73 -2.43 -12.28 -5.46
C ALA A 73 -2.20 -13.10 -4.17
N TRP A 74 -2.91 -12.79 -3.09
CA TRP A 74 -2.81 -13.47 -1.80
C TRP A 74 -3.70 -14.71 -1.66
N ILE A 75 -4.82 -14.82 -2.39
CA ILE A 75 -5.74 -15.97 -2.34
C ILE A 75 -5.03 -17.34 -2.40
N PRO A 76 -4.03 -17.57 -3.27
CA PRO A 76 -3.37 -18.86 -3.35
C PRO A 76 -2.45 -19.17 -2.15
N LEU A 77 -2.13 -18.17 -1.34
CA LEU A 77 -1.10 -18.25 -0.28
C LEU A 77 -1.72 -18.32 1.11
N VAL A 78 -2.77 -17.54 1.35
CA VAL A 78 -3.38 -17.37 2.67
C VAL A 78 -4.89 -17.25 2.56
N HIS A 79 -5.59 -17.59 3.64
CA HIS A 79 -7.03 -17.33 3.74
C HIS A 79 -7.25 -15.83 4.00
N VAL A 80 -7.34 -15.07 2.92
CA VAL A 80 -7.60 -13.64 2.91
C VAL A 80 -9.08 -13.36 2.67
N THR A 81 -9.63 -12.41 3.41
CA THR A 81 -11.00 -11.93 3.25
C THR A 81 -11.01 -10.42 3.02
N TRP A 82 -11.83 -9.97 2.08
CA TRP A 82 -12.17 -8.56 1.94
C TRP A 82 -13.26 -8.23 2.95
N ASP A 83 -12.91 -7.47 3.99
CA ASP A 83 -13.84 -7.21 5.09
C ASP A 83 -14.69 -5.96 4.83
N TYR A 84 -15.72 -6.13 4.00
CA TYR A 84 -16.72 -5.09 3.76
C TYR A 84 -17.86 -5.12 4.81
N ASP A 85 -17.57 -5.36 6.09
CA ASP A 85 -18.63 -5.35 7.10
C ASP A 85 -19.20 -3.93 7.30
N ARG A 86 -20.39 -3.71 6.73
CA ARG A 86 -21.14 -2.45 6.80
C ARG A 86 -21.68 -2.15 8.21
N GLY A 87 -21.62 -3.12 9.13
CA GLY A 87 -22.13 -2.99 10.49
C GLY A 87 -21.15 -2.37 11.49
N ALA A 88 -19.86 -2.27 11.15
CA ALA A 88 -18.84 -1.77 12.06
C ALA A 88 -18.95 -0.24 12.24
N LYS A 89 -19.01 0.24 13.49
CA LYS A 89 -19.11 1.67 13.85
C LYS A 89 -17.98 2.55 13.31
N ARG A 90 -16.87 1.97 12.85
CA ARG A 90 -15.69 2.68 12.34
C ARG A 90 -15.38 2.41 10.86
N GLY A 91 -16.27 1.69 10.17
CA GLY A 91 -16.15 1.36 8.75
C GLY A 91 -15.40 0.04 8.50
N PRO A 92 -15.49 -0.48 7.26
CA PRO A 92 -14.84 -1.71 6.83
C PRO A 92 -13.31 -1.58 6.83
N ILE A 93 -12.61 -2.70 6.95
CA ILE A 93 -11.16 -2.81 6.79
C ILE A 93 -10.90 -3.48 5.45
N ASP A 94 -9.94 -2.97 4.71
CA ASP A 94 -9.72 -3.42 3.34
C ASP A 94 -9.45 -4.93 3.23
N LEU A 95 -8.52 -5.47 4.04
CA LEU A 95 -8.15 -6.89 3.99
C LEU A 95 -7.90 -7.48 5.38
N THR A 96 -8.30 -8.72 5.56
CA THR A 96 -7.98 -9.51 6.76
C THR A 96 -7.42 -10.87 6.37
N VAL A 97 -6.45 -11.37 7.14
CA VAL A 97 -5.88 -12.70 6.96
C VAL A 97 -6.25 -13.54 8.17
N ARG A 98 -6.71 -14.77 7.91
CA ARG A 98 -7.09 -15.73 8.93
C ARG A 98 -6.24 -17.00 8.87
N LYS A 99 -5.94 -17.57 10.03
CA LYS A 99 -5.25 -18.86 10.16
C LYS A 99 -6.07 -19.75 11.08
N ASN A 100 -6.43 -20.95 10.62
CA ASN A 100 -7.30 -21.88 11.36
C ASN A 100 -8.65 -21.24 11.81
N GLY A 101 -9.18 -20.30 11.01
CA GLY A 101 -10.41 -19.57 11.33
C GLY A 101 -10.21 -18.30 12.17
N GLU A 102 -9.07 -18.14 12.83
CA GLU A 102 -8.76 -16.99 13.68
C GLU A 102 -8.19 -15.82 12.88
N LEU A 103 -8.60 -14.59 13.23
CA LEU A 103 -8.07 -13.36 12.65
C LEU A 103 -6.64 -13.13 13.14
N VAL A 104 -5.67 -13.13 12.23
CA VAL A 104 -4.24 -12.98 12.57
C VAL A 104 -3.66 -11.64 12.13
N ARG A 105 -4.12 -11.10 10.99
CA ARG A 105 -3.64 -9.82 10.45
C ARG A 105 -4.81 -9.02 9.89
N ALA A 106 -4.77 -7.69 10.05
CA ALA A 106 -5.66 -6.73 9.40
C ALA A 106 -4.83 -5.69 8.64
N PHE A 107 -5.31 -5.30 7.47
CA PHE A 107 -4.66 -4.35 6.58
C PHE A 107 -5.65 -3.30 6.12
N GLU A 108 -5.24 -2.04 6.22
CA GLU A 108 -5.94 -0.90 5.62
C GLU A 108 -5.01 -0.28 4.59
N ALA A 109 -5.54 -0.06 3.39
CA ALA A 109 -4.81 0.37 2.23
C ALA A 109 -5.13 1.82 1.89
N LYS A 110 -4.08 2.61 1.61
CA LYS A 110 -4.21 4.03 1.28
C LYS A 110 -3.23 4.48 0.22
N HIS A 111 -3.73 5.20 -0.77
CA HIS A 111 -2.83 5.89 -1.69
C HIS A 111 -2.32 7.19 -1.05
N TRP A 112 -1.01 7.29 -0.88
CA TRP A 112 -0.32 8.36 -0.19
C TRP A 112 0.13 9.42 -1.20
N MET A 113 -0.66 10.48 -1.40
CA MET A 113 -0.33 11.44 -2.46
C MET A 113 0.69 12.52 -2.09
N HIS A 114 0.92 12.88 -0.81
CA HIS A 114 1.93 13.86 -0.41
C HIS A 114 2.20 13.88 1.11
N ASN A 115 3.36 14.40 1.52
CA ASN A 115 3.80 14.54 2.92
C ASN A 115 3.35 15.87 3.59
N GLY A 116 2.10 16.28 3.38
CA GLY A 116 1.49 17.40 4.12
C GLY A 116 0.98 16.98 5.50
N ASN A 117 0.57 17.94 6.34
CA ASN A 117 -0.02 17.64 7.67
C ASN A 117 -1.36 16.88 7.59
N GLY A 118 -2.24 17.19 6.63
CA GLY A 118 -3.53 16.50 6.47
C GLY A 118 -3.47 14.98 6.20
N PRO A 119 -2.44 14.48 5.48
CA PRO A 119 -2.15 13.04 5.36
C PRO A 119 -1.96 12.30 6.70
N LEU A 120 -1.33 12.91 7.70
CA LEU A 120 -1.07 12.25 8.99
C LEU A 120 -2.37 12.00 9.77
N ASP A 121 -3.29 12.96 9.78
CA ASP A 121 -4.59 12.80 10.46
C ASP A 121 -5.43 11.68 9.85
N ARG A 122 -5.34 11.47 8.53
CA ARG A 122 -6.05 10.38 7.84
C ARG A 122 -5.47 9.01 8.20
N LEU A 123 -4.15 8.89 8.25
CA LEU A 123 -3.51 7.64 8.63
C LEU A 123 -3.81 7.27 10.08
N GLU A 124 -3.93 8.26 10.96
CA GLU A 124 -4.36 8.01 12.34
C GLU A 124 -5.81 7.53 12.41
N GLN A 125 -6.72 8.08 11.58
CA GLN A 125 -8.08 7.54 11.47
C GLN A 125 -8.07 6.09 10.99
N ASP A 126 -7.26 5.77 9.98
CA ASP A 126 -7.11 4.42 9.45
C ASP A 126 -6.49 3.45 10.47
N ARG A 127 -5.52 3.92 11.26
CA ARG A 127 -5.00 3.18 12.42
C ARG A 127 -6.10 2.88 13.43
N GLN A 128 -6.95 3.86 13.75
CA GLN A 128 -8.05 3.66 14.69
C GLN A 128 -9.11 2.65 14.20
N LYS A 129 -9.26 2.49 12.88
CA LYS A 129 -10.05 1.39 12.29
C LYS A 129 -9.35 0.06 12.50
N LEU A 130 -8.05 -0.01 12.17
CA LEU A 130 -7.24 -1.22 12.35
C LEU A 130 -7.24 -1.70 13.80
N SER A 131 -7.12 -0.80 14.76
CA SER A 131 -7.18 -1.15 16.18
C SER A 131 -8.55 -1.69 16.60
N ALA A 132 -9.64 -1.28 15.93
CA ALA A 132 -10.98 -1.79 16.20
C ALA A 132 -11.22 -3.20 15.60
N SER A 133 -10.34 -3.69 14.73
CA SER A 133 -10.44 -5.03 14.14
C SER A 133 -10.26 -6.17 15.14
N GLY A 134 -9.55 -5.91 16.24
CA GLY A 134 -9.10 -6.95 17.17
C GLY A 134 -8.00 -7.87 16.62
N ALA A 135 -7.46 -7.61 15.43
CA ALA A 135 -6.34 -8.38 14.89
C ALA A 135 -5.07 -8.15 15.74
N PRO A 136 -4.31 -9.22 16.07
CA PRO A 136 -3.04 -9.10 16.78
C PRO A 136 -1.99 -8.30 16.01
N LYS A 137 -2.02 -8.39 14.68
CA LYS A 137 -1.13 -7.64 13.79
C LYS A 137 -1.93 -6.73 12.89
N GLN A 138 -1.52 -5.47 12.83
CA GLN A 138 -2.26 -4.38 12.21
C GLN A 138 -1.32 -3.62 11.30
N TYR A 139 -1.68 -3.50 10.03
CA TYR A 139 -0.81 -2.94 9.01
C TYR A 139 -1.49 -1.86 8.19
N LEU A 140 -0.80 -0.73 8.01
CA LEU A 140 -1.14 0.23 6.98
C LEU A 140 -0.33 -0.09 5.72
N MET A 141 -1.03 -0.34 4.61
CA MET A 141 -0.43 -0.47 3.28
C MET A 141 -0.54 0.85 2.55
N THR A 142 0.60 1.48 2.26
CA THR A 142 0.63 2.79 1.62
C THR A 142 1.27 2.70 0.24
N PHE A 143 0.66 3.39 -0.73
CA PHE A 143 1.05 3.34 -2.13
C PHE A 143 1.29 4.73 -2.68
N TRP A 144 2.37 4.97 -3.43
CA TRP A 144 2.57 6.27 -4.08
C TRP A 144 3.51 6.19 -5.27
N HIS A 145 3.50 7.26 -6.07
CA HIS A 145 4.48 7.46 -7.14
C HIS A 145 5.52 8.50 -6.71
N THR A 146 6.79 8.26 -7.04
CA THR A 146 7.87 9.21 -6.73
C THR A 146 8.99 9.19 -7.76
N ALA A 147 9.55 10.36 -8.02
CA ALA A 147 10.78 10.49 -8.81
C ALA A 147 12.04 10.15 -7.98
N ASP A 148 11.97 10.25 -6.65
CA ASP A 148 13.10 10.00 -5.74
C ASP A 148 12.65 9.15 -4.54
N VAL A 149 12.76 7.84 -4.73
CA VAL A 149 12.42 6.83 -3.70
C VAL A 149 13.18 7.12 -2.40
N LYS A 150 14.46 7.49 -2.45
CA LYS A 150 15.25 7.69 -1.23
C LYS A 150 14.72 8.86 -0.42
N LYS A 151 14.44 9.99 -1.08
CA LYS A 151 13.93 11.20 -0.42
C LYS A 151 12.55 10.97 0.20
N ASP A 152 11.65 10.31 -0.52
CA ASP A 152 10.30 10.07 -0.01
C ASP A 152 10.27 9.01 1.09
N LEU A 153 11.15 8.01 1.04
CA LEU A 153 11.30 7.05 2.14
C LEU A 153 11.80 7.70 3.42
N VAL A 154 12.71 8.69 3.34
CA VAL A 154 13.11 9.48 4.53
C VAL A 154 11.91 10.20 5.14
N SER A 155 11.03 10.74 4.29
CA SER A 155 9.82 11.44 4.77
C SER A 155 8.83 10.46 5.42
N ALA A 156 8.65 9.27 4.83
CA ALA A 156 7.85 8.20 5.42
C ALA A 156 8.43 7.72 6.75
N ASP A 157 9.76 7.63 6.86
CA ASP A 157 10.46 7.26 8.11
C ASP A 157 10.23 8.29 9.21
N VAL A 158 10.32 9.59 8.88
CA VAL A 158 10.01 10.67 9.83
C VAL A 158 8.53 10.60 10.28
N ALA A 159 7.60 10.28 9.37
CA ALA A 159 6.19 10.11 9.72
C ALA A 159 5.99 8.91 10.66
N CYS A 160 6.61 7.76 10.38
CA CYS A 160 6.55 6.58 11.23
C CYS A 160 7.13 6.86 12.63
N GLN A 161 8.30 7.50 12.70
CA GLN A 161 8.95 7.86 13.97
C GLN A 161 8.08 8.78 14.84
N ARG A 162 7.41 9.77 14.23
CA ARG A 162 6.51 10.68 14.96
C ARG A 162 5.31 9.98 15.60
N GLN A 163 4.90 8.85 15.04
CA GLN A 163 3.73 8.08 15.48
C GLN A 163 4.11 6.81 16.27
N ASP A 164 5.41 6.59 16.52
CA ASP A 164 5.94 5.34 17.08
C ASP A 164 5.49 4.10 16.27
N TRP A 165 5.43 4.24 14.95
CA TRP A 165 5.11 3.15 14.04
C TRP A 165 6.38 2.53 13.46
N HIS A 166 6.27 1.27 13.06
CA HIS A 166 7.38 0.50 12.53
C HIS A 166 7.16 0.18 11.05
N ARG A 167 8.16 0.43 10.20
CA ARG A 167 8.08 0.09 8.78
C ARG A 167 8.55 -1.33 8.55
N SER A 168 7.63 -2.26 8.29
CA SER A 168 7.96 -3.68 8.12
C SER A 168 8.42 -4.04 6.71
N PHE A 169 7.94 -3.34 5.68
CA PHE A 169 8.30 -3.64 4.29
C PHE A 169 8.28 -2.40 3.40
N VAL A 170 9.21 -2.32 2.45
CA VAL A 170 9.17 -1.39 1.33
C VAL A 170 9.60 -2.10 0.05
N GLY A 171 8.81 -1.93 -1.00
CA GLY A 171 9.16 -2.37 -2.35
C GLY A 171 8.82 -1.31 -3.38
N TRP A 172 9.59 -1.24 -4.46
CA TRP A 172 9.33 -0.33 -5.56
C TRP A 172 9.71 -0.90 -6.91
N PHE A 173 9.05 -0.38 -7.96
CA PHE A 173 9.38 -0.67 -9.35
C PHE A 173 9.24 0.61 -10.21
N PRO A 174 10.01 0.74 -11.29
CA PRO A 174 9.88 1.87 -12.20
C PRO A 174 8.56 1.79 -12.99
N CYS A 175 7.89 2.93 -13.17
CA CYS A 175 6.73 3.09 -14.02
C CYS A 175 7.13 3.78 -15.33
N ASP A 176 6.64 3.26 -16.45
CA ASP A 176 6.79 3.89 -17.75
C ASP A 176 5.63 4.89 -17.97
N HIS A 177 5.66 6.06 -17.32
CA HIS A 177 4.69 7.11 -17.64
C HIS A 177 5.06 7.86 -18.92
N VAL A 178 4.04 8.36 -19.63
CA VAL A 178 4.15 9.05 -20.92
C VAL A 178 4.78 10.45 -20.77
N ASP A 179 4.77 11.02 -19.56
CA ASP A 179 5.14 12.43 -19.31
C ASP A 179 6.64 12.69 -19.08
N ASP A 180 7.54 11.91 -19.69
CA ASP A 180 9.02 12.04 -19.68
C ASP A 180 9.74 12.00 -18.30
N GLU A 181 9.03 12.07 -17.18
CA GLU A 181 9.60 11.91 -15.84
C GLU A 181 9.54 10.44 -15.40
N ALA A 182 10.70 9.78 -15.33
CA ALA A 182 10.80 8.45 -14.73
C ALA A 182 10.34 8.50 -13.27
N ARG A 183 9.25 7.80 -12.96
CA ARG A 183 8.74 7.64 -11.59
C ARG A 183 8.83 6.18 -11.18
N ASN A 184 8.85 5.96 -9.87
CA ASN A 184 8.73 4.67 -9.25
C ASN A 184 7.38 4.58 -8.58
N TYR A 185 6.72 3.43 -8.69
CA TYR A 185 5.65 3.05 -7.80
C TYR A 185 6.27 2.45 -6.53
N VAL A 186 5.77 2.84 -5.36
CA VAL A 186 6.22 2.35 -4.07
C VAL A 186 5.04 1.73 -3.32
N LEU A 187 5.28 0.54 -2.75
CA LEU A 187 4.45 -0.08 -1.73
C LEU A 187 5.25 -0.07 -0.41
N CYS A 188 4.68 0.53 0.62
CA CYS A 188 5.20 0.50 1.97
C CYS A 188 4.18 -0.14 2.90
N VAL A 189 4.65 -0.98 3.82
CA VAL A 189 3.81 -1.61 4.84
C VAL A 189 4.33 -1.22 6.21
N ILE A 190 3.44 -0.63 7.00
CA ILE A 190 3.73 -0.08 8.32
C ILE A 190 2.99 -0.92 9.36
N ASP A 191 3.72 -1.55 10.28
CA ASP A 191 3.17 -2.19 11.47
C ASP A 191 2.76 -1.13 12.49
N THR A 192 1.46 -1.06 12.75
CA THR A 192 0.86 -0.15 13.73
C THR A 192 0.50 -0.85 15.04
N SER A 193 0.76 -2.16 15.16
CA SER A 193 0.40 -2.95 16.35
C SER A 193 1.25 -2.60 17.58
N ARG A 194 2.45 -2.05 17.39
CA ARG A 194 3.41 -1.70 18.46
C ARG A 194 3.32 -0.25 18.93
N ALA A 195 2.39 0.53 18.40
CA ALA A 195 2.30 1.97 18.68
C ALA A 195 2.07 2.21 20.17
N GLY A 196 3.03 2.82 20.87
CA GLY A 196 2.96 3.15 22.29
C GLY A 196 3.54 2.11 23.25
N GLU A 197 4.24 1.08 22.75
CA GLU A 197 4.93 0.08 23.60
C GLU A 197 6.35 0.49 24.02
N ARG A 198 6.89 1.59 23.48
CA ARG A 198 8.18 2.15 23.90
C ARG A 198 7.99 3.11 25.10
N SER A 199 7.92 2.54 26.30
CA SER A 199 8.16 3.26 27.57
C SER A 199 9.62 3.22 27.98
#